data_AF-A0A1I7A888-F1
#
_entry.id   AF-A0A1I7A888-F1
#
_cell.length_a   1.000
_cell.length_b   1.000
_cell.length_c   1.000
_cell.angle_alpha   90.00
_cell.angle_beta   90.00
_cell.angle_gamma   90.00
#
_symmetry.space_group_name_H-M   'P 1'
#
loop_
_entity.id
_entity.type
_entity.pdbx_description
1 polymer ?
#
loop_
_entity_poly.entity_id
_entity_poly.type
_entity_poly.pdbx_seq_one_letter_code
_entity_poly.pdbx_strand_id
1 'polypeptide(L)'
;MLYINWQPSRVCAVCATVILIAGCSTYQQHLANVFIGKNVDDVYARIGRPASVTQDSSDPTHPLKVQYWTNFHSNTQQDFVQTGSAYAGQVQVGQTAGGNGVAGMPILQNQYAPTGYYQTNTYRCSLTLKTDRSNTVVSASTEGPGCVDHLWWAEARNW
;
A
#
# COMPACT_ATOMS: atom_id res chain seq x y z
N MET A 1 -28.52 9.78 -20.29
CA MET A 1 -28.36 9.30 -18.90
C MET A 1 -27.23 8.28 -18.89
N LEU A 2 -26.04 8.69 -18.45
CA LEU A 2 -24.85 7.83 -18.35
C LEU A 2 -24.71 7.39 -16.89
N TYR A 3 -24.81 6.08 -16.65
CA TYR A 3 -24.50 5.46 -15.37
C TYR A 3 -22.98 5.41 -15.22
N ILE A 4 -22.42 6.24 -14.33
CA ILE A 4 -21.02 6.13 -13.89
C ILE A 4 -21.00 5.10 -12.76
N ASN A 5 -20.56 3.89 -13.09
CA ASN A 5 -20.34 2.82 -12.14
C ASN A 5 -19.04 3.09 -11.38
N TRP A 6 -19.15 3.48 -10.11
CA TRP A 6 -18.01 3.64 -9.21
C TRP A 6 -17.55 2.27 -8.70
N GLN A 7 -16.49 1.72 -9.31
CA GLN A 7 -15.68 0.67 -8.68
C GLN A 7 -14.37 1.26 -8.17
N PRO A 8 -14.09 1.23 -6.85
CA PRO A 8 -12.84 1.71 -6.29
C PRO A 8 -11.83 0.56 -6.36
N SER A 9 -11.28 0.31 -7.54
CA SER A 9 -10.14 -0.59 -7.67
C SER A 9 -9.36 -0.22 -8.91
N ARG A 10 -8.05 -0.04 -8.73
CA ARG A 10 -7.02 0.24 -9.76
C ARG A 10 -6.72 1.72 -10.00
N VAL A 11 -6.17 2.39 -8.99
CA VAL A 11 -5.28 3.54 -9.21
C VAL A 11 -3.92 3.20 -8.62
N CYS A 12 -3.16 2.33 -9.30
CA CYS A 12 -1.71 2.22 -9.07
C CYS A 12 -0.96 1.50 -10.21
N ALA A 13 -1.64 1.07 -11.27
CA ALA A 13 -0.98 0.43 -12.40
C ALA A 13 -0.95 1.41 -13.59
N VAL A 14 0.26 1.64 -14.09
CA VAL A 14 0.59 2.34 -15.34
C VAL A 14 0.79 3.87 -15.22
N CYS A 15 1.81 4.27 -14.47
CA CYS A 15 2.64 5.41 -14.87
C CYS A 15 4.12 4.98 -14.82
N ALA A 16 4.71 4.86 -16.01
CA ALA A 16 6.13 5.01 -16.31
C ALA A 16 7.13 4.60 -15.21
N THR A 17 7.64 3.39 -15.39
CA THR A 17 9.03 2.99 -15.07
C THR A 17 9.98 4.18 -14.80
N VAL A 18 10.45 4.28 -13.55
CA VAL A 18 11.67 4.95 -13.03
C VAL A 18 11.46 5.92 -11.85
N ILE A 19 10.24 6.34 -11.48
CA ILE A 19 10.02 7.18 -10.26
C ILE A 19 8.88 6.62 -9.38
N LEU A 20 9.08 5.46 -8.74
CA LEU A 20 8.02 4.85 -7.91
C LEU A 20 8.47 4.25 -6.57
N ILE A 21 9.66 4.61 -6.06
CA ILE A 21 10.10 4.12 -4.73
C ILE A 21 9.83 5.15 -3.62
N ALA A 22 9.68 6.44 -3.94
CA ALA A 22 9.50 7.48 -2.92
C ALA A 22 8.04 7.75 -2.51
N GLY A 23 7.05 7.35 -3.32
CA GLY A 23 5.64 7.67 -3.07
C GLY A 23 4.92 6.70 -2.12
N CYS A 24 5.41 5.47 -1.98
CA CYS A 24 4.76 4.46 -1.14
C CYS A 24 5.15 4.60 0.34
N SER A 25 6.36 5.08 0.63
CA SER A 25 6.85 5.26 2.01
C SER A 25 6.22 6.45 2.73
N THR A 26 5.94 7.54 2.01
CA THR A 26 5.34 8.76 2.59
C THR A 26 3.88 8.57 2.97
N TYR A 27 3.14 7.75 2.23
CA TYR A 27 1.74 7.46 2.55
C TYR A 27 1.61 6.66 3.86
N GLN A 28 2.49 5.67 4.07
CA GLN A 28 2.46 4.85 5.29
C GLN A 28 2.77 5.68 6.55
N GLN A 29 3.70 6.63 6.47
CA GLN A 29 4.04 7.48 7.61
C GLN A 29 2.92 8.45 8.00
N HIS A 30 2.10 8.89 7.05
CA HIS A 30 1.01 9.84 7.32
C HIS A 30 -0.06 9.28 8.25
N LEU A 31 -0.21 7.96 8.25
CA LEU A 31 -1.29 7.27 8.96
C LEU A 31 -0.98 7.11 10.44
N ALA A 32 0.28 6.84 10.78
CA ALA A 32 0.74 6.73 12.17
C ALA A 32 0.67 8.06 12.93
N ASN A 33 0.64 9.20 12.23
CA ASN A 33 0.66 10.53 12.84
C ASN A 33 -0.54 10.85 13.74
N VAL A 34 -1.65 10.11 13.62
CA VAL A 34 -2.83 10.24 14.49
C VAL A 34 -2.53 10.02 15.97
N PHE A 35 -1.44 9.29 16.28
CA PHE A 35 -1.02 9.04 17.65
C PHE A 35 -0.18 10.18 18.24
N ILE A 36 0.40 11.05 17.40
CA ILE A 36 1.31 12.11 17.86
C ILE A 36 0.55 13.08 18.78
N GLY A 37 1.15 13.38 19.93
CA GLY A 37 0.57 14.23 20.98
C GLY A 37 -0.36 13.52 21.95
N LYS A 38 -0.73 12.25 21.71
CA LYS A 38 -1.54 11.47 22.66
C LYS A 38 -0.68 10.84 23.75
N ASN A 39 -1.27 10.62 24.92
CA ASN A 39 -0.62 9.83 25.96
C ASN A 39 -0.66 8.35 25.57
N VAL A 40 0.44 7.63 25.80
CA VAL A 40 0.55 6.25 25.36
C VAL A 40 -0.29 5.27 26.18
N ASP A 41 -0.68 5.64 27.40
CA ASP A 41 -1.61 4.84 28.19
C ASP A 41 -3.01 4.81 27.55
N ASP A 42 -3.44 5.91 26.92
CA ASP A 42 -4.69 5.96 26.14
C ASP A 42 -4.60 5.07 24.89
N VAL A 43 -3.40 5.01 24.29
CA VAL A 43 -3.12 4.13 23.17
C VAL A 43 -3.22 2.66 23.61
N TYR A 44 -2.59 2.30 24.74
CA TYR A 44 -2.66 0.94 25.29
C TYR A 44 -4.09 0.49 25.59
N ALA A 45 -4.93 1.40 26.10
CA ALA A 45 -6.33 1.09 26.39
C ALA A 45 -7.11 0.68 25.14
N ARG A 46 -6.71 1.15 23.96
CA ARG A 46 -7.47 0.98 22.70
C ARG A 46 -6.89 -0.09 21.78
N ILE A 47 -5.57 -0.18 21.69
CA ILE A 47 -4.88 -1.12 20.77
C ILE A 47 -4.09 -2.21 21.49
N GLY A 48 -4.18 -2.23 22.82
CA GLY A 48 -3.45 -3.17 23.67
C GLY A 48 -1.98 -2.78 23.87
N ARG A 49 -1.31 -3.58 24.69
CA ARG A 49 0.11 -3.38 24.99
C ARG A 49 1.01 -3.78 23.81
N PRO A 50 2.16 -3.10 23.64
CA PRO A 50 3.13 -3.42 22.61
C PRO A 50 3.75 -4.78 22.86
N ALA A 51 4.22 -5.41 21.79
CA ALA A 51 4.98 -6.65 21.84
C ALA A 51 6.34 -6.44 22.54
N SER A 52 6.94 -5.26 22.37
CA SER A 52 8.15 -4.88 23.07
C SER A 52 8.24 -3.39 23.35
N VAL A 53 8.96 -3.05 24.42
CA VAL A 53 9.33 -1.68 24.76
C VAL A 53 10.83 -1.64 24.95
N THR A 54 11.49 -0.74 24.22
CA THR A 54 12.92 -0.49 24.32
C THR A 54 13.17 1.00 24.54
N GLN A 55 14.43 1.36 24.77
CA GLN A 55 14.83 2.76 24.90
C GLN A 55 15.68 3.14 23.70
N ASP A 56 15.35 4.28 23.09
CA ASP A 56 16.16 4.92 22.08
C ASP A 56 17.33 5.64 22.79
N SER A 57 18.55 5.17 22.52
CA SER A 57 19.78 5.75 23.06
C SER A 57 20.45 6.74 22.10
N SER A 58 19.79 7.12 21.00
CA SER A 58 20.34 8.07 20.02
C SER A 58 20.52 9.48 20.60
N ASP A 59 19.65 9.90 21.52
CA ASP A 59 19.85 11.10 22.35
C ASP A 59 19.94 10.69 23.84
N PRO A 60 21.14 10.64 24.42
CA PRO A 60 21.31 10.29 25.83
C PRO A 60 20.78 11.36 26.79
N THR A 61 20.61 12.62 26.34
CA THR A 61 20.07 13.70 27.15
C THR A 61 18.54 13.65 27.23
N HIS A 62 17.89 13.22 26.14
CA HIS A 62 16.45 13.06 26.04
C HIS A 62 16.10 11.66 25.49
N PRO A 63 16.30 10.60 26.28
CA PRO A 63 16.00 9.24 25.84
C PRO A 63 14.49 9.09 25.60
N LEU A 64 14.15 8.54 24.44
CA LEU A 64 12.77 8.20 24.09
C LEU A 64 12.50 6.73 24.40
N LYS A 65 11.26 6.41 24.79
CA LYS A 65 10.84 5.00 24.86
C LYS A 65 10.27 4.62 23.50
N VAL A 66 10.76 3.52 22.93
CA VAL A 66 10.28 2.96 21.67
C VAL A 66 9.37 1.79 21.99
N GLN A 67 8.18 1.80 21.40
CA GLN A 67 7.14 0.81 21.64
C GLN A 67 6.76 0.18 20.31
N TYR A 68 6.77 -1.14 20.26
CA TYR A 68 6.65 -1.88 19.00
C TYR A 68 5.52 -2.90 19.04
N TRP A 69 4.65 -2.86 18.04
CA TRP A 69 3.60 -3.84 17.78
C TRP A 69 3.93 -4.60 16.50
N THR A 70 4.02 -5.93 16.58
CA THR A 70 4.37 -6.82 15.45
C THR A 70 3.20 -7.19 14.55
N ASN A 71 1.97 -7.11 15.06
CA ASN A 71 0.73 -7.45 14.34
C ASN A 71 -0.34 -6.43 14.71
N PHE A 72 -0.01 -5.15 14.55
CA PHE A 72 -0.94 -4.07 14.85
C PHE A 72 -2.20 -4.16 13.99
N HIS A 73 -2.02 -4.53 12.73
CA HIS A 73 -3.11 -4.82 11.81
C HIS A 73 -2.69 -5.92 10.83
N SER A 74 -3.65 -6.64 10.27
CA SER A 74 -3.42 -7.58 9.19
C SER A 74 -4.56 -7.53 8.18
N ASN A 75 -4.21 -7.60 6.91
CA ASN A 75 -5.15 -7.67 5.80
C ASN A 75 -4.89 -8.98 5.04
N THR A 76 -5.94 -9.78 4.85
CA THR A 76 -5.86 -11.00 4.04
C THR A 76 -6.58 -10.76 2.73
N GLN A 77 -5.85 -10.86 1.63
CA GLN A 77 -6.39 -10.67 0.28
C GLN A 77 -5.97 -11.80 -0.65
N GLN A 78 -6.74 -11.97 -1.73
CA GLN A 78 -6.35 -12.87 -2.81
C GLN A 78 -5.50 -12.11 -3.82
N ASP A 79 -4.27 -12.57 -4.00
CA ASP A 79 -3.37 -12.05 -5.01
C ASP A 79 -3.27 -13.01 -6.18
N PHE A 80 -3.22 -12.44 -7.37
CA PHE A 80 -2.95 -13.21 -8.58
C PHE A 80 -1.45 -13.37 -8.76
N VAL A 81 -0.98 -14.63 -8.76
CA VAL A 81 0.41 -14.98 -9.08
C VAL A 81 0.48 -15.30 -10.55
N GLN A 82 1.09 -14.41 -11.32
CA GLN A 82 1.37 -14.66 -12.72
C GLN A 82 2.52 -15.65 -12.86
N THR A 83 2.24 -16.82 -13.45
CA THR A 83 3.24 -17.88 -13.73
C THR A 83 3.64 -17.92 -15.19
N GLY A 84 2.93 -17.22 -16.06
CA GLY A 84 3.24 -17.16 -17.48
C GLY A 84 2.30 -16.22 -18.23
N SER A 85 2.29 -16.39 -19.54
CA SER A 85 1.33 -15.74 -20.42
C SER A 85 0.91 -16.71 -21.54
N ALA A 86 -0.36 -16.67 -21.92
CA ALA A 86 -0.90 -17.48 -23.00
C ALA A 86 -1.36 -16.57 -24.14
N TYR A 87 -1.16 -17.03 -25.37
CA TYR A 87 -1.63 -16.32 -26.56
C TYR A 87 -3.15 -16.13 -26.49
N ALA A 88 -3.59 -14.87 -26.59
CA ALA A 88 -4.97 -14.45 -26.42
C ALA A 88 -5.58 -13.91 -27.73
N GLY A 89 -4.95 -14.21 -28.87
CA GLY A 89 -5.39 -13.75 -30.18
C GLY A 89 -4.57 -12.56 -30.70
N GLN A 90 -5.10 -11.93 -31.74
CA GLN A 90 -4.50 -10.79 -32.42
C GLN A 90 -5.48 -9.62 -32.41
N VAL A 91 -4.94 -8.42 -32.23
CA VAL A 91 -5.69 -7.16 -32.41
C VAL A 91 -5.04 -6.33 -33.49
N GLN A 92 -5.85 -5.64 -34.28
CA GLN A 92 -5.35 -4.68 -35.25
C GLN A 92 -4.86 -3.42 -34.53
N VAL A 93 -3.57 -3.12 -34.67
CA VAL A 93 -2.92 -1.94 -34.06
C VAL A 93 -2.67 -0.82 -35.07
N GLY A 94 -2.98 -1.07 -36.33
CA GLY A 94 -2.87 -0.08 -37.39
C GLY A 94 -3.25 -0.66 -38.74
N GLN A 95 -3.01 0.14 -39.79
CA GLN A 95 -3.19 -0.27 -41.17
C GLN A 95 -2.06 0.36 -41.99
N THR A 96 -1.43 -0.41 -42.87
CA THR A 96 -0.49 0.16 -43.84
C THR A 96 -1.25 1.05 -44.81
N ALA A 97 -0.68 2.21 -45.16
CA ALA A 97 -1.29 3.09 -46.15
C ALA A 97 -1.29 2.42 -47.52
N GLY A 98 -2.46 2.29 -48.14
CA GLY A 98 -2.62 1.83 -49.51
C GLY A 98 -2.43 2.98 -50.50
N GLY A 99 -1.67 2.76 -51.58
CA GLY A 99 -1.49 3.70 -52.69
C GLY A 99 -2.12 3.16 -54.00
N ASN A 100 -2.43 4.04 -54.95
CA ASN A 100 -2.92 3.70 -56.30
C ASN A 100 -4.12 2.73 -56.33
N GLY A 101 -5.18 3.01 -55.57
CA GLY A 101 -6.43 2.24 -55.62
C GLY A 101 -6.39 0.87 -54.91
N VAL A 102 -5.28 0.55 -54.21
CA VAL A 102 -5.16 -0.66 -53.40
C VAL A 102 -5.55 -0.36 -51.95
N ALA A 103 -6.37 -1.23 -51.35
CA ALA A 103 -6.74 -1.13 -49.94
C ALA A 103 -5.52 -1.43 -49.04
N GLY A 104 -5.34 -0.63 -47.99
CA GLY A 104 -4.30 -0.84 -47.00
C GLY A 104 -4.44 -2.15 -46.23
N MET A 105 -3.34 -2.79 -45.82
CA MET A 105 -3.37 -4.04 -45.08
C MET A 105 -3.38 -3.80 -43.55
N PRO A 106 -4.16 -4.56 -42.78
CA PRO A 106 -4.18 -4.41 -41.32
C PRO A 106 -2.84 -4.88 -40.71
N ILE A 107 -2.34 -4.12 -39.73
CA ILE A 107 -1.19 -4.50 -38.91
C ILE A 107 -1.75 -5.19 -37.66
N LEU A 108 -1.51 -6.49 -37.54
CA LEU A 108 -1.96 -7.30 -36.42
C LEU A 108 -0.84 -7.47 -35.39
N GLN A 109 -1.16 -7.33 -34.11
CA GLN A 109 -0.25 -7.61 -33.01
C GLN A 109 -0.80 -8.72 -32.12
N ASN A 110 0.05 -9.71 -31.84
CA ASN A 110 -0.25 -10.80 -30.91
C ASN A 110 -0.48 -10.23 -29.52
N GLN A 111 -1.58 -10.62 -28.90
CA GLN A 111 -1.91 -10.33 -27.51
C GLN A 111 -1.64 -11.56 -26.67
N TYR A 112 -1.14 -11.33 -25.46
CA TYR A 112 -0.91 -12.39 -24.49
C TYR A 112 -1.65 -12.03 -23.20
N ALA A 113 -2.48 -12.95 -22.73
CA ALA A 113 -3.14 -12.83 -21.43
C ALA A 113 -2.26 -13.44 -20.35
N PRO A 114 -2.16 -12.82 -19.16
CA PRO A 114 -1.42 -13.41 -18.06
C PRO A 114 -2.09 -14.70 -17.60
N THR A 115 -1.30 -15.75 -17.38
CA THR A 115 -1.76 -17.01 -16.80
C THR A 115 -1.15 -17.20 -15.43
N GLY A 116 -1.87 -17.87 -14.55
CA GLY A 116 -1.51 -17.93 -13.15
C GLY A 116 -2.60 -18.52 -12.27
N TYR A 117 -2.42 -18.40 -10.97
CA TYR A 117 -3.37 -18.84 -9.97
C TYR A 117 -3.57 -17.76 -8.90
N TYR A 118 -4.71 -17.81 -8.24
CA TYR A 118 -4.97 -16.97 -7.07
C TYR A 118 -4.44 -17.67 -5.82
N GLN A 119 -3.70 -16.93 -5.00
CA GLN A 119 -3.29 -17.39 -3.68
C GLN A 119 -3.78 -16.41 -2.62
N THR A 120 -4.05 -16.93 -1.43
CA THR A 120 -4.45 -16.09 -0.29
C THR A 120 -3.20 -15.70 0.48
N ASN A 121 -2.93 -14.39 0.58
CA ASN A 121 -1.82 -13.87 1.35
C ASN A 121 -2.33 -13.00 2.50
N THR A 122 -1.68 -13.15 3.66
CA THR A 122 -1.90 -12.28 4.81
C THR A 122 -0.75 -11.29 4.91
N TYR A 123 -1.06 -10.02 4.70
CA TYR A 123 -0.14 -8.91 4.86
C TYR A 123 -0.26 -8.33 6.26
N ARG A 124 0.88 -8.17 6.94
CA ARG A 124 0.94 -7.65 8.31
C ARG A 124 1.41 -6.20 8.31
N CYS A 125 0.93 -5.47 9.31
CA CYS A 125 1.35 -4.12 9.63
C CYS A 125 1.94 -4.11 11.04
N SER A 126 3.12 -3.53 11.16
CA SER A 126 3.77 -3.22 12.42
C SER A 126 3.61 -1.74 12.72
N LEU A 127 3.48 -1.40 14.00
CA LEU A 127 3.43 -0.02 14.49
C LEU A 127 4.59 0.21 15.45
N THR A 128 5.26 1.35 15.28
CA THR A 128 6.30 1.84 16.19
C THR A 128 5.89 3.21 16.69
N LEU A 129 5.84 3.38 18.02
CA LEU A 129 5.64 4.67 18.66
C LEU A 129 6.88 5.04 19.47
N LYS A 130 7.29 6.30 19.40
CA LYS A 130 8.30 6.86 20.31
C LYS A 130 7.61 7.84 21.25
N THR A 131 7.86 7.69 22.54
CA THR A 131 7.31 8.57 23.57
C THR A 131 8.39 9.30 24.34
N ASP A 132 8.08 10.52 24.77
CA ASP A 132 8.92 11.27 25.70
C ASP A 132 8.82 10.75 27.15
N ARG A 133 9.46 11.47 28.09
CA ARG A 133 9.43 11.14 29.52
C ARG A 133 8.05 11.29 30.16
N SER A 134 7.17 12.08 29.57
CA SER A 134 5.78 12.29 29.99
C SER A 134 4.83 11.22 29.40
N ASN A 135 5.39 10.20 28.73
CA ASN A 135 4.66 9.18 27.98
C ASN A 135 3.80 9.75 26.84
N THR A 136 4.12 10.94 26.34
CA THR A 136 3.47 11.54 25.17
C THR A 136 4.13 11.01 23.91
N VAL A 137 3.34 10.59 22.93
CA VAL A 137 3.85 10.14 21.63
C VAL A 137 4.40 11.34 20.86
N VAL A 138 5.69 11.29 20.53
CA VAL A 138 6.41 12.34 19.78
C VAL A 138 6.72 11.93 18.35
N SER A 139 6.71 10.62 18.07
CA SER A 139 6.91 10.08 16.73
C SER A 139 6.16 8.76 16.60
N ALA A 140 5.64 8.52 15.40
CA ALA A 140 4.92 7.31 15.07
C ALA A 140 5.29 6.87 13.66
N SER A 141 5.48 5.57 13.45
CA SER A 141 5.71 4.99 12.13
C SER A 141 5.02 3.65 12.01
N THR A 142 4.57 3.32 10.81
CA THR A 142 4.03 2.00 10.49
C THR A 142 4.84 1.38 9.37
N GLU A 143 5.03 0.07 9.45
CA GLU A 143 5.84 -0.67 8.50
C GLU A 143 5.10 -1.94 8.05
N GLY A 144 5.24 -2.25 6.77
CA GLY A 144 4.73 -3.49 6.20
C GLY A 144 3.58 -3.29 5.21
N PRO A 145 3.39 -4.27 4.31
CA PRO A 145 2.39 -4.21 3.25
C PRO A 145 0.94 -4.21 3.75
N GLY A 146 0.69 -4.59 5.02
CA GLY A 146 -0.66 -4.57 5.60
C GLY A 146 -1.15 -3.20 6.05
N CYS A 147 -0.32 -2.15 6.01
CA CYS A 147 -0.66 -0.83 6.57
C CYS A 147 -1.48 0.07 5.64
N VAL A 148 -1.82 -0.39 4.43
CA VAL A 148 -2.46 0.41 3.37
C VAL A 148 -3.99 0.43 3.42
N ASP A 149 -4.62 -0.29 4.36
CA ASP A 149 -6.08 -0.32 4.45
C ASP A 149 -6.63 0.98 5.05
N HIS A 150 -7.31 1.76 4.21
CA HIS A 150 -7.84 3.09 4.52
C HIS A 150 -9.01 3.04 5.54
N LEU A 151 -9.65 1.89 5.73
CA LEU A 151 -10.83 1.76 6.60
C LEU A 151 -10.47 1.91 8.07
N TRP A 152 -9.36 1.32 8.51
CA TRP A 152 -8.96 1.37 9.92
C TRP A 152 -8.54 2.80 10.35
N TRP A 153 -7.89 3.53 9.46
CA TRP A 153 -7.42 4.90 9.73
C TRP A 153 -8.55 5.93 9.82
N ALA A 154 -9.70 5.69 9.17
CA ALA A 154 -10.87 6.53 9.33
C ALA A 154 -11.40 6.52 10.77
N GLU A 155 -11.32 5.37 11.45
CA GLU A 155 -11.68 5.25 12.87
C GLU A 155 -10.61 5.83 13.80
N ALA A 156 -9.34 5.80 13.40
CA ALA A 156 -8.23 6.38 14.15
C ALA A 156 -8.24 7.92 14.16
N ARG A 157 -8.82 8.57 13.14
CA ARG A 157 -8.93 10.04 13.05
C ARG A 157 -10.03 10.66 13.92
N ASN A 158 -10.96 9.86 14.43
CA ASN A 158 -12.04 10.35 15.31
C ASN A 158 -11.60 10.48 16.79
N TRP A 159 -10.30 10.62 17.05
CA TRP A 159 -9.70 10.64 18.39
C TRP A 159 -9.08 11.98 18.74
#